data_AF-A0AAE1DUC1-F1
#
_entry.id   AF-A0AAE1DUC1-F1
#
_cell.length_a   1.000
_cell.length_b   1.000
_cell.length_c   1.000
_cell.angle_alpha   90.00
_cell.angle_beta   90.00
_cell.angle_gamma   90.00
#
_symmetry.space_group_name_H-M   'P 1'
#
loop_
_entity.id
_entity.type
_entity.pdbx_description
1 polymer ?
#
loop_
_entity_poly.entity_id
_entity_poly.type
_entity_poly.pdbx_seq_one_letter_code
_entity_poly.pdbx_strand_id
1 'polypeptide(L)'
;MTCAAEKCADVFKAFSEDCLSCITLTATSITTLIDACKPEGYNNNNRLNGPGLVLLSKHEILSANYHNYFPGKELTIQRGYIEAQIADLGTVVCSHFSAVFPYYFEYDLDFSSYVQQQQAEIAVINSRFSSRDHIIMADFNTGPKVETAVSSDRVLAGEAPQNYQIWLSNGYSITYLTDDGRCTFCKDNPLVDYSNNAIDYVMFKGGYTAQPSQRTLDGSPPLSDHYGVRRVVCKN
;
A
#
# COMPACT_ATOMS: atom_id res chain seq x y z
N MET A 1 1.32 15.60 15.50
CA MET A 1 1.88 14.35 16.05
C MET A 1 3.41 14.31 16.02
N THR A 2 4.09 15.02 15.11
CA THR A 2 5.57 15.08 15.01
C THR A 2 6.29 15.38 16.33
N CYS A 3 5.87 16.42 17.07
CA CYS A 3 6.46 16.75 18.38
C CYS A 3 6.30 15.59 19.40
N ALA A 4 5.15 14.91 19.41
CA ALA A 4 4.95 13.77 20.28
C ALA A 4 5.86 12.62 19.86
N ALA A 5 5.92 12.26 18.57
CA ALA A 5 6.77 11.18 18.08
C ALA A 5 8.26 11.43 18.40
N GLU A 6 8.74 12.65 18.21
CA GLU A 6 10.13 13.05 18.46
C GLU A 6 10.48 13.14 19.96
N LYS A 7 9.56 13.64 20.80
CA LYS A 7 9.84 13.92 22.22
C LYS A 7 9.37 12.83 23.17
N CYS A 8 8.48 11.95 22.70
CA CYS A 8 7.88 10.88 23.47
C CYS A 8 8.10 9.51 22.81
N ALA A 9 9.16 9.34 22.00
CA ALA A 9 9.48 8.08 21.33
C ALA A 9 9.49 6.88 22.29
N ASP A 10 10.07 7.04 23.48
CA ASP A 10 10.10 5.98 24.50
C ASP A 10 8.72 5.64 25.06
N VAL A 11 7.78 6.59 25.05
CA VAL A 11 6.39 6.36 25.41
C VAL A 11 5.68 5.60 24.30
N PHE A 12 5.96 5.90 23.03
CA PHE A 12 5.40 5.15 21.90
C PHE A 12 5.90 3.71 21.86
N LYS A 13 7.19 3.47 22.09
CA LYS A 13 7.78 2.12 22.23
C LYS A 13 7.18 1.28 23.36
N ALA A 14 6.47 1.90 24.30
CA ALA A 14 5.79 1.18 25.38
C ALA A 14 4.41 0.63 24.96
N PHE A 15 3.86 1.07 23.82
CA PHE A 15 2.62 0.53 23.26
C PHE A 15 2.93 -0.62 22.29
N SER A 16 1.98 -1.55 22.13
CA SER A 16 2.08 -2.54 21.05
C SER A 16 1.89 -1.88 19.69
N GLU A 17 2.49 -2.48 18.66
CA GLU A 17 2.39 -2.01 17.27
C GLU A 17 0.94 -1.87 16.79
N ASP A 18 0.05 -2.80 17.19
CA ASP A 18 -1.38 -2.73 16.88
C ASP A 18 -2.05 -1.48 17.48
N CYS A 19 -1.67 -1.11 18.72
CA CYS A 19 -2.16 0.11 19.36
C CYS A 19 -1.62 1.37 18.66
N LEU A 20 -0.35 1.38 18.25
CA LEU A 20 0.25 2.49 17.52
C LEU A 20 -0.37 2.68 16.13
N SER A 21 -0.63 1.58 15.43
CA SER A 21 -1.35 1.57 14.16
C SER A 21 -2.79 2.06 14.34
N CYS A 22 -3.50 1.63 15.40
CA CYS A 22 -4.83 2.15 15.75
C CYS A 22 -4.81 3.67 15.87
N ILE A 23 -3.92 4.18 16.74
CA ILE A 23 -3.81 5.61 17.01
C ILE A 23 -3.58 6.37 15.71
N THR A 24 -2.66 5.89 14.90
CA THR A 24 -2.26 6.56 13.67
C THR A 24 -3.34 6.56 12.61
N LEU A 25 -4.03 5.45 12.42
CA LEU A 25 -5.06 5.29 11.39
C LEU A 25 -6.41 5.92 11.79
N THR A 26 -6.67 6.11 13.09
CA THR A 26 -7.95 6.61 13.60
C THR A 26 -7.91 8.06 14.10
N ALA A 27 -6.75 8.56 14.54
CA ALA A 27 -6.69 9.82 15.26
C ALA A 27 -6.46 11.03 14.34
N THR A 28 -7.56 11.63 13.90
CA THR A 28 -7.57 13.04 13.47
C THR A 28 -7.59 14.01 14.67
N SER A 29 -7.91 13.51 15.88
CA SER A 29 -7.86 14.27 17.14
C SER A 29 -7.66 13.35 18.37
N ILE A 30 -7.22 13.92 19.50
CA ILE A 30 -7.11 13.19 20.79
C ILE A 30 -8.48 12.68 21.27
N THR A 31 -9.56 13.40 21.00
CA THR A 31 -10.93 12.97 21.34
C THR A 31 -11.37 11.76 20.51
N THR A 32 -11.15 11.80 19.19
CA THR A 32 -11.41 10.65 18.29
C THR A 32 -10.60 9.43 18.71
N LEU A 33 -9.36 9.66 19.15
CA LEU A 33 -8.52 8.60 19.66
C LEU A 33 -9.09 7.97 20.93
N ILE A 34 -9.49 8.79 21.90
CA ILE A 34 -10.06 8.33 23.16
C ILE A 34 -11.36 7.56 22.90
N ASP A 35 -12.21 8.04 21.99
CA ASP A 35 -13.48 7.39 21.64
C ASP A 35 -13.25 6.07 20.89
N ALA A 36 -12.25 6.01 20.00
CA ALA A 36 -11.87 4.78 19.29
C ALA A 36 -11.20 3.74 20.22
N CYS A 37 -10.42 4.20 21.20
CA CYS A 37 -9.70 3.36 22.16
C CYS A 37 -10.49 3.05 23.43
N LYS A 38 -11.62 3.72 23.68
CA LYS A 38 -12.56 3.45 24.78
C LYS A 38 -13.97 3.19 24.22
N PRO A 39 -14.22 2.05 23.56
CA PRO A 39 -15.60 1.69 23.30
C PRO A 39 -16.34 1.61 24.63
N GLU A 40 -17.43 2.39 24.77
CA GLU A 40 -18.38 2.20 25.87
C GLU A 40 -18.90 0.76 25.80
N GLY A 41 -18.48 -0.06 26.75
CA GLY A 41 -18.65 -1.50 26.70
C GLY A 41 -17.51 -2.18 25.95
N TYR A 42 -16.81 -3.08 26.65
CA TYR A 42 -15.83 -4.00 26.08
C TYR A 42 -16.49 -4.85 24.98
N ASN A 43 -16.59 -4.32 23.76
CA ASN A 43 -16.92 -5.12 22.60
C ASN A 43 -15.64 -5.82 22.16
N ASN A 44 -15.46 -7.07 22.58
CA ASN A 44 -14.33 -7.92 22.16
C ASN A 44 -14.29 -8.17 20.63
N ASN A 45 -15.28 -7.67 19.88
CA ASN A 45 -15.31 -7.65 18.42
C ASN A 45 -14.73 -6.36 17.81
N ASN A 46 -14.45 -5.31 18.59
CA ASN A 46 -13.64 -4.17 18.15
C ASN A 46 -12.16 -4.58 18.13
N ARG A 47 -11.85 -5.54 17.26
CA ARG A 47 -10.48 -5.86 16.90
C ARG A 47 -10.08 -4.82 15.87
N LEU A 48 -9.24 -3.87 16.27
CA LEU A 48 -8.48 -3.16 15.27
C LEU A 48 -7.53 -4.17 14.65
N ASN A 49 -7.76 -4.50 13.39
CA ASN A 49 -6.80 -5.25 12.60
C ASN A 49 -5.77 -4.24 12.12
N GLY A 50 -4.55 -4.32 12.66
CA GLY A 50 -3.42 -3.62 12.09
C GLY A 50 -3.25 -3.95 10.60
N PRO A 51 -2.46 -3.17 9.86
CA PRO A 51 -2.17 -3.45 8.46
C PRO A 51 -1.70 -4.90 8.29
N GLY A 52 -2.40 -5.64 7.44
CA GLY A 52 -2.15 -7.05 7.19
C GLY A 52 -2.14 -7.33 5.69
N LEU A 53 -1.32 -8.28 5.27
CA LEU A 53 -1.27 -8.74 3.89
C LEU A 53 -1.85 -10.15 3.81
N VAL A 54 -2.64 -10.38 2.75
CA VAL A 54 -3.21 -11.69 2.46
C VAL A 54 -2.97 -11.98 0.98
N LEU A 55 -2.32 -13.11 0.70
CA LEU A 55 -2.16 -13.64 -0.65
C LEU A 55 -2.97 -14.93 -0.75
N LEU A 56 -3.95 -14.94 -1.66
CA LEU A 56 -4.77 -16.11 -1.96
C LEU A 56 -4.46 -16.60 -3.37
N SER A 57 -4.35 -17.91 -3.55
CA SER A 57 -4.08 -18.53 -4.85
C SER A 57 -4.97 -19.75 -5.05
N LYS A 58 -5.47 -19.91 -6.29
CA LYS A 58 -6.11 -21.16 -6.74
C LYS A 58 -5.10 -22.21 -7.18
N HIS A 59 -3.86 -21.79 -7.47
CA HIS A 59 -2.72 -22.67 -7.72
C HIS A 59 -1.97 -22.93 -6.42
N GLU A 60 -1.26 -24.05 -6.35
CA GLU A 60 -0.47 -24.41 -5.18
C GLU A 60 0.57 -23.32 -4.85
N ILE A 61 0.62 -22.94 -3.56
CA ILE A 61 1.65 -22.05 -3.02
C ILE A 61 2.78 -22.94 -2.51
N LEU A 62 3.87 -23.02 -3.27
CA LEU A 62 5.03 -23.86 -2.96
C LEU A 62 5.80 -23.34 -1.74
N SER A 63 5.83 -22.03 -1.57
CA SER A 63 6.36 -21.36 -0.37
C SER A 63 5.75 -19.97 -0.25
N ALA A 64 5.62 -19.47 0.98
CA ALA A 64 5.22 -18.10 1.26
C ALA A 64 5.93 -17.61 2.53
N ASN A 65 6.59 -16.47 2.42
CA ASN A 65 7.31 -15.85 3.54
C ASN A 65 6.98 -14.37 3.63
N TYR A 66 6.72 -13.90 4.83
CA TYR A 66 6.60 -12.48 5.12
C TYR A 66 7.97 -11.87 5.40
N HIS A 67 8.19 -10.66 4.90
CA HIS A 67 9.41 -9.90 5.08
C HIS A 67 9.08 -8.46 5.48
N ASN A 68 9.65 -8.00 6.59
CA ASN A 68 9.67 -6.58 6.94
C ASN A 68 10.60 -5.82 5.98
N TYR A 69 10.19 -4.61 5.58
CA TYR A 69 11.07 -3.72 4.81
C TYR A 69 12.29 -3.28 5.62
N PHE A 70 12.11 -3.11 6.94
CA PHE A 70 13.15 -2.69 7.87
C PHE A 70 13.25 -3.71 9.02
N PRO A 71 13.95 -4.84 8.83
CA PRO A 71 14.07 -5.88 9.85
C PRO A 71 14.69 -5.35 11.16
N GLY A 72 14.06 -5.68 12.29
CA GLY A 72 14.52 -5.25 13.62
C GLY A 72 14.18 -3.80 13.96
N LYS A 73 13.37 -3.13 13.14
CA LYS A 73 12.84 -1.79 13.40
C LYS A 73 11.37 -1.86 13.82
N GLU A 74 11.01 -1.03 14.78
CA GLU A 74 9.64 -0.89 15.26
C GLU A 74 8.98 0.34 14.61
N LEU A 75 7.89 0.12 13.87
CA LEU A 75 7.21 1.19 13.14
C LEU A 75 5.86 1.47 13.79
N THR A 76 5.40 2.70 13.62
CA THR A 76 4.06 3.12 13.98
C THR A 76 3.01 2.42 13.12
N ILE A 77 3.32 2.29 11.82
CA ILE A 77 2.52 1.50 10.89
C ILE A 77 3.42 0.44 10.26
N GLN A 78 3.21 -0.83 10.63
CA GLN A 78 4.02 -1.92 10.09
C GLN A 78 3.81 -2.11 8.58
N ARG A 79 4.92 -2.32 7.89
CA ARG A 79 4.99 -2.42 6.42
C ARG A 79 5.97 -3.52 6.03
N GLY A 80 5.56 -4.33 5.07
CA GLY A 80 6.34 -5.45 4.58
C GLY A 80 5.74 -6.01 3.30
N TYR A 81 6.20 -7.19 2.92
CA TYR A 81 5.69 -7.91 1.75
C TYR A 81 5.66 -9.41 2.00
N ILE A 82 4.73 -10.09 1.34
CA ILE A 82 4.73 -11.54 1.20
C ILE A 82 5.44 -11.87 -0.10
N GLU A 83 6.52 -12.63 -0.03
CA GLU A 83 7.11 -13.33 -1.18
C GLU A 83 6.52 -14.74 -1.24
N ALA A 84 5.84 -15.08 -2.33
CA ALA A 84 5.28 -16.40 -2.57
C ALA A 84 5.80 -17.01 -3.88
N GLN A 85 6.04 -18.31 -3.87
CA GLN A 85 6.30 -19.10 -5.08
C GLN A 85 5.02 -19.85 -5.45
N ILE A 86 4.42 -19.48 -6.58
CA ILE A 86 3.16 -20.07 -7.05
C ILE A 86 3.47 -21.06 -8.17
N ALA A 87 2.94 -22.28 -8.09
CA ALA A 87 3.08 -23.30 -9.12
C ALA A 87 2.68 -22.75 -10.50
N ASP A 88 3.47 -23.06 -11.54
CA ASP A 88 3.31 -22.65 -12.94
C ASP A 88 3.37 -21.14 -13.24
N LEU A 89 3.40 -20.28 -12.23
CA LEU A 89 3.47 -18.81 -12.39
C LEU A 89 4.82 -18.23 -11.96
N GLY A 90 5.42 -18.76 -10.89
CA GLY A 90 6.67 -18.27 -10.31
C GLY A 90 6.47 -17.30 -9.14
N THR A 91 7.38 -16.35 -9.01
CA THR A 91 7.43 -15.43 -7.86
C THR A 91 6.31 -14.40 -7.92
N VAL A 92 5.52 -14.32 -6.85
CA VAL A 92 4.53 -13.27 -6.63
C VAL A 92 4.85 -12.54 -5.33
N VAL A 93 4.88 -11.21 -5.40
CA VAL A 93 5.10 -10.32 -4.27
C VAL A 93 3.79 -9.58 -3.98
N CYS A 94 3.26 -9.73 -2.78
CA CYS A 94 2.11 -8.95 -2.28
C CYS A 94 2.60 -7.95 -1.25
N SER A 95 2.24 -6.67 -1.37
CA SER A 95 2.72 -5.61 -0.48
C SER A 95 1.66 -4.55 -0.23
N HIS A 96 1.94 -3.67 0.73
CA HIS A 96 1.29 -2.39 0.93
C HIS A 96 2.40 -1.41 1.32
N PHE A 97 2.61 -0.37 0.52
CA PHE A 97 3.70 0.59 0.72
C PHE A 97 3.26 1.76 1.62
N SER A 98 4.20 2.52 2.16
CA SER A 98 3.90 3.67 3.01
C SER A 98 3.10 4.74 2.27
N ALA A 99 2.00 5.21 2.88
CA ALA A 99 1.20 6.33 2.40
C ALA A 99 1.88 7.68 2.70
N VAL A 100 1.64 8.69 1.87
CA VAL A 100 2.30 10.00 2.04
C VAL A 100 1.47 10.91 2.94
N PHE A 101 1.83 10.98 4.21
CA PHE A 101 1.23 11.94 5.15
C PHE A 101 1.98 13.28 5.17
N PRO A 102 1.29 14.40 5.50
CA PRO A 102 1.92 15.71 5.64
C PRO A 102 2.99 15.80 6.74
N TYR A 103 2.92 14.89 7.71
CA TYR A 103 3.82 14.84 8.86
C TYR A 103 4.48 13.47 8.94
N TYR A 104 5.80 13.44 9.14
CA TYR A 104 6.52 12.22 9.44
C TYR A 104 6.49 11.94 10.94
N PHE A 105 6.17 10.69 11.33
CA PHE A 105 6.05 10.33 12.75
C PHE A 105 6.54 8.91 13.06
N GLU A 106 7.26 8.25 12.15
CA GLU A 106 7.96 7.01 12.51
C GLU A 106 9.08 7.31 13.51
N TYR A 107 9.19 6.47 14.53
CA TYR A 107 10.06 6.73 15.69
C TYR A 107 11.34 5.90 15.72
N ASP A 108 11.47 4.86 14.89
CA ASP A 108 12.67 4.01 14.79
C ASP A 108 13.29 3.98 13.38
N LEU A 109 12.86 4.91 12.51
CA LEU A 109 13.40 5.13 11.17
C LEU A 109 13.98 6.53 11.06
N ASP A 110 15.12 6.64 10.37
CA ASP A 110 15.85 7.89 10.17
C ASP A 110 15.57 8.46 8.77
N PHE A 111 14.29 8.70 8.47
CA PHE A 111 13.86 9.39 7.25
C PHE A 111 13.25 10.75 7.59
N SER A 112 13.29 11.69 6.65
CA SER A 112 12.70 13.02 6.86
C SER A 112 11.26 13.11 6.35
N SER A 113 10.74 12.07 5.68
CA SER A 113 9.39 12.04 5.10
C SER A 113 8.95 10.63 4.71
N TYR A 114 7.63 10.42 4.61
CA TYR A 114 7.07 9.18 4.07
C TYR A 114 7.43 8.94 2.60
N VAL A 115 7.69 10.01 1.83
CA VAL A 115 8.22 9.89 0.47
C VAL A 115 9.58 9.17 0.47
N GLN A 116 10.50 9.56 1.37
CA GLN A 116 11.81 8.93 1.49
C GLN A 116 11.72 7.50 2.02
N GLN A 117 10.86 7.25 3.01
CA GLN A 117 10.61 5.90 3.50
C GLN A 117 10.10 4.98 2.37
N GLN A 118 9.11 5.44 1.61
CA GLN A 118 8.58 4.67 0.47
C GLN A 118 9.68 4.43 -0.59
N GLN A 119 10.59 5.37 -0.85
CA GLN A 119 11.74 5.14 -1.73
C GLN A 119 12.64 4.00 -1.22
N ALA A 120 12.89 3.95 0.09
CA ALA A 120 13.69 2.89 0.69
C ALA A 120 12.98 1.53 0.61
N GLU A 121 11.66 1.47 0.82
CA GLU A 121 10.84 0.27 0.63
C GLU A 121 10.91 -0.24 -0.83
N ILE A 122 10.77 0.66 -1.80
CA ILE A 122 10.91 0.35 -3.23
C ILE A 122 12.32 -0.18 -3.54
N ALA A 123 13.36 0.42 -2.95
CA ALA A 123 14.74 -0.03 -3.13
C ALA A 123 14.97 -1.46 -2.61
N VAL A 124 14.31 -1.87 -1.52
CA VAL A 124 14.37 -3.25 -1.00
C VAL A 124 13.82 -4.23 -2.04
N ILE A 125 12.65 -3.96 -2.61
CA ILE A 125 12.07 -4.83 -3.66
C ILE A 125 13.01 -4.88 -4.87
N ASN A 126 13.45 -3.72 -5.37
CA ASN A 126 14.28 -3.66 -6.56
C ASN A 126 15.62 -4.37 -6.36
N SER A 127 16.25 -4.24 -5.20
CA SER A 127 17.49 -4.95 -4.89
C SER A 127 17.25 -6.47 -4.85
N ARG A 128 16.26 -6.91 -4.07
CA ARG A 128 16.00 -8.33 -3.80
C ARG A 128 15.56 -9.10 -5.05
N PHE A 129 14.75 -8.49 -5.90
CA PHE A 129 14.17 -9.14 -7.07
C PHE A 129 14.79 -8.68 -8.40
N SER A 130 15.89 -7.92 -8.36
CA SER A 130 16.57 -7.37 -9.55
C SER A 130 16.88 -8.39 -10.63
N SER A 131 17.25 -9.61 -10.25
CA SER A 131 17.73 -10.69 -11.12
C SER A 131 16.69 -11.77 -11.42
N ARG A 132 15.44 -11.60 -10.97
CA ARG A 132 14.41 -12.64 -11.04
C ARG A 132 13.13 -12.10 -11.66
N ASP A 133 12.52 -12.94 -12.48
CA ASP A 133 11.17 -12.71 -12.97
C ASP A 133 10.20 -12.77 -11.79
N HIS A 134 9.36 -11.74 -11.65
CA HIS A 134 8.35 -11.68 -10.61
C HIS A 134 7.18 -10.77 -10.99
N ILE A 135 6.06 -11.03 -10.33
CA ILE A 135 4.86 -10.19 -10.32
C ILE A 135 4.81 -9.48 -8.96
N ILE A 136 4.48 -8.20 -8.94
CA ILE A 136 4.18 -7.46 -7.72
C ILE A 136 2.77 -6.87 -7.79
N MET A 137 1.98 -7.13 -6.76
CA MET A 137 0.63 -6.59 -6.59
C MET A 137 0.55 -5.93 -5.22
N ALA A 138 0.11 -4.67 -5.19
CA ALA A 138 0.08 -3.89 -3.98
C ALA A 138 -0.84 -2.69 -4.12
N ASP A 139 -1.22 -2.14 -2.98
CA ASP A 139 -1.38 -0.70 -2.85
C ASP A 139 0.03 -0.10 -2.73
N PHE A 140 0.44 0.63 -3.77
CA PHE A 140 1.75 1.24 -3.86
C PHE A 140 1.81 2.60 -3.19
N ASN A 141 0.67 3.21 -2.82
CA ASN A 141 0.59 4.58 -2.34
C ASN A 141 1.41 5.57 -3.17
N THR A 142 1.54 5.31 -4.48
CA THR A 142 2.19 6.21 -5.42
C THR A 142 1.58 6.11 -6.81
N GLY A 143 1.41 7.24 -7.47
CA GLY A 143 0.80 7.32 -8.79
C GLY A 143 1.07 8.67 -9.44
N PRO A 144 0.98 8.76 -10.77
CA PRO A 144 1.22 10.03 -11.46
C PRO A 144 0.04 10.98 -11.32
N LYS A 145 0.35 12.26 -11.51
CA LYS A 145 -0.65 13.30 -11.70
C LYS A 145 -1.15 13.28 -13.15
N VAL A 146 -2.46 13.34 -13.33
CA VAL A 146 -3.12 13.44 -14.65
C VAL A 146 -4.11 14.60 -14.59
N GLU A 147 -3.75 15.74 -15.15
CA GLU A 147 -4.55 16.97 -15.07
C GLU A 147 -5.71 16.99 -16.08
N THR A 148 -5.54 16.33 -17.23
CA THR A 148 -6.50 16.31 -18.31
C THR A 148 -6.81 14.88 -18.72
N ALA A 149 -8.07 14.48 -18.63
CA ALA A 149 -8.52 13.16 -19.04
C ALA A 149 -9.93 13.24 -19.64
N VAL A 150 -10.33 12.15 -20.31
CA VAL A 150 -11.65 12.02 -20.95
C VAL A 150 -12.82 11.96 -19.96
N SER A 151 -12.54 11.62 -18.70
CA SER A 151 -13.54 11.51 -17.62
C SER A 151 -12.97 11.96 -16.28
N SER A 152 -13.84 12.39 -15.37
CA SER A 152 -13.46 12.96 -14.07
C SER A 152 -12.76 11.98 -13.13
N ASP A 153 -13.08 10.70 -13.23
CA ASP A 153 -12.44 9.59 -12.49
C ASP A 153 -11.05 9.22 -13.03
N ARG A 154 -10.64 9.77 -14.19
CA ARG A 154 -9.31 9.63 -14.78
C ARG A 154 -8.43 10.87 -14.61
N VAL A 155 -8.98 11.94 -14.02
CA VAL A 155 -8.20 13.09 -13.54
C VAL A 155 -7.63 12.72 -12.18
N LEU A 156 -6.30 12.63 -12.08
CA LEU A 156 -5.59 12.12 -10.91
C LEU A 156 -4.77 13.23 -10.27
N ALA A 157 -4.87 13.39 -8.95
CA ALA A 157 -4.05 14.33 -8.20
C ALA A 157 -2.57 13.89 -8.15
N GLY A 158 -2.35 12.57 -8.15
CA GLY A 158 -1.04 11.96 -8.03
C GLY A 158 -0.59 11.87 -6.56
N GLU A 159 0.11 10.79 -6.24
CA GLU A 159 0.68 10.58 -4.91
C GLU A 159 2.15 10.20 -5.05
N ALA A 160 3.04 10.98 -4.43
CA ALA A 160 4.49 10.92 -4.67
C ALA A 160 4.89 10.52 -6.11
N PRO A 161 4.52 11.28 -7.16
CA PRO A 161 4.75 10.86 -8.55
C PRO A 161 6.22 10.49 -8.87
N GLN A 162 7.18 11.06 -8.15
CA GLN A 162 8.59 10.71 -8.21
C GLN A 162 8.87 9.23 -7.87
N ASN A 163 8.12 8.62 -6.94
CA ASN A 163 8.29 7.23 -6.55
C ASN A 163 7.66 6.28 -7.57
N TYR A 164 6.55 6.67 -8.19
CA TYR A 164 6.01 6.00 -9.37
C TYR A 164 7.04 5.91 -10.52
N GLN A 165 7.81 6.99 -10.75
CA GLN A 165 8.87 6.98 -11.77
C GLN A 165 10.04 6.03 -11.44
N ILE A 166 10.30 5.75 -10.16
CA ILE A 166 11.32 4.78 -9.76
C ILE A 166 10.93 3.37 -10.23
N TRP A 167 9.66 2.98 -10.11
CA TRP A 167 9.18 1.70 -10.62
C TRP A 167 9.35 1.58 -12.13
N LEU A 168 8.93 2.60 -12.89
CA LEU A 168 9.13 2.63 -14.34
C LEU A 168 10.62 2.53 -14.72
N SER A 169 11.47 3.31 -14.05
CA SER A 169 12.92 3.34 -14.31
C SER A 169 13.61 2.02 -13.98
N ASN A 170 13.05 1.22 -13.07
CA ASN A 170 13.55 -0.12 -12.74
C ASN A 170 13.02 -1.23 -13.66
N GLY A 171 12.30 -0.87 -14.72
CA GLY A 171 11.86 -1.77 -15.78
C GLY A 171 10.58 -2.54 -15.46
N TYR A 172 9.76 -2.06 -14.54
CA TYR A 172 8.44 -2.66 -14.27
C TYR A 172 7.43 -2.27 -15.35
N SER A 173 6.65 -3.25 -15.81
CA SER A 173 5.54 -3.01 -16.72
C SER A 173 4.31 -2.49 -15.97
N ILE A 174 4.09 -1.17 -16.02
CA ILE A 174 2.91 -0.51 -15.46
C ILE A 174 2.04 0.01 -16.60
N THR A 175 0.96 -0.69 -16.92
CA THR A 175 0.06 -0.33 -18.05
C THR A 175 -1.33 0.12 -17.60
N TYR A 176 -1.62 0.08 -16.29
CA TYR A 176 -2.97 0.39 -15.78
C TYR A 176 -3.51 1.75 -16.26
N LEU A 177 -2.65 2.77 -16.35
CA LEU A 177 -3.05 4.11 -16.79
C LEU A 177 -3.47 4.18 -18.26
N THR A 178 -2.83 3.38 -19.13
CA THR A 178 -3.20 3.30 -20.54
C THR A 178 -4.38 2.37 -20.78
N ASP A 179 -4.51 1.32 -19.95
CA ASP A 179 -5.52 0.28 -20.11
C ASP A 179 -6.90 0.71 -19.58
N ASP A 180 -6.94 1.29 -18.38
CA ASP A 180 -8.17 1.72 -17.70
C ASP A 180 -8.06 3.17 -17.22
N GLY A 181 -7.02 3.48 -16.43
CA GLY A 181 -6.65 4.83 -16.01
C GLY A 181 -7.61 5.53 -15.05
N ARG A 182 -8.71 4.88 -14.65
CA ARG A 182 -9.58 5.39 -13.57
C ARG A 182 -8.86 5.30 -12.22
N CYS A 183 -9.17 6.20 -11.30
CA CYS A 183 -8.69 6.14 -9.92
C CYS A 183 -9.03 4.79 -9.28
N THR A 184 -8.17 4.33 -8.38
CA THR A 184 -8.39 3.15 -7.55
C THR A 184 -8.75 3.57 -6.12
N PHE A 185 -8.26 4.73 -5.68
CA PHE A 185 -8.71 5.45 -4.49
C PHE A 185 -9.39 6.74 -4.94
N CYS A 186 -10.71 6.80 -4.84
CA CYS A 186 -11.51 7.79 -5.56
C CYS A 186 -12.34 8.68 -4.64
N LYS A 187 -12.46 9.96 -5.03
CA LYS A 187 -13.28 10.97 -4.34
C LYS A 187 -14.77 10.69 -4.36
N ASP A 188 -15.24 9.86 -5.28
CA ASP A 188 -16.64 9.48 -5.42
C ASP A 188 -16.99 8.23 -4.62
N ASN A 189 -16.00 7.57 -4.03
CA ASN A 189 -16.22 6.51 -3.06
C ASN A 189 -16.70 7.15 -1.75
N PRO A 190 -17.93 6.85 -1.27
CA PRO A 190 -18.48 7.47 -0.06
C PRO A 190 -17.71 7.14 1.22
N LEU A 191 -16.77 6.20 1.18
CA LEU A 191 -15.89 5.85 2.29
C LEU A 191 -14.64 6.76 2.39
N VAL A 192 -14.46 7.69 1.44
CA VAL A 192 -13.25 8.49 1.29
C VAL A 192 -13.59 9.98 1.17
N ASP A 193 -12.83 10.82 1.86
CA ASP A 193 -12.79 12.28 1.63
C ASP A 193 -11.39 12.68 1.14
N TYR A 194 -11.09 12.32 -0.10
CA TYR A 194 -9.76 12.50 -0.71
C TYR A 194 -9.85 12.75 -2.21
N SER A 195 -8.72 13.15 -2.81
CA SER A 195 -8.64 13.31 -4.26
C SER A 195 -8.50 11.98 -4.99
N ASN A 196 -8.89 11.96 -6.26
CA ASN A 196 -8.72 10.81 -7.13
C ASN A 196 -7.24 10.45 -7.30
N ASN A 197 -6.87 9.22 -6.96
CA ASN A 197 -5.55 8.66 -7.15
C ASN A 197 -5.64 7.25 -7.73
N ALA A 198 -4.75 6.92 -8.66
CA ALA A 198 -4.49 5.54 -9.04
C ALA A 198 -3.20 5.14 -8.31
N ILE A 199 -3.32 4.23 -7.35
CA ILE A 199 -2.21 3.82 -6.47
C ILE A 199 -2.14 2.31 -6.29
N ASP A 200 -3.15 1.58 -6.76
CA ASP A 200 -3.19 0.12 -6.75
C ASP A 200 -2.78 -0.40 -8.13
N TYR A 201 -1.85 -1.35 -8.17
CA TYR A 201 -1.36 -1.89 -9.44
C TYR A 201 -1.05 -3.38 -9.36
N VAL A 202 -1.04 -4.01 -10.54
CA VAL A 202 -0.38 -5.29 -10.78
C VAL A 202 0.72 -5.07 -11.80
N MET A 203 1.97 -5.07 -11.33
CA MET A 203 3.17 -4.86 -12.15
C MET A 203 3.95 -6.16 -12.24
N PHE A 204 4.82 -6.26 -13.24
CA PHE A 204 5.75 -7.38 -13.34
C PHE A 204 7.04 -6.95 -14.03
N LYS A 205 8.08 -7.73 -13.79
CA LYS A 205 9.39 -7.63 -14.42
C LYS A 205 9.82 -9.02 -14.87
N GLY A 206 10.39 -9.11 -16.07
CA GLY A 206 10.83 -10.38 -16.65
C GLY A 206 9.95 -10.94 -17.75
N GLY A 207 10.05 -12.24 -18.01
CA GLY A 207 9.38 -12.98 -19.07
C GLY A 207 7.89 -13.22 -18.84
N TYR A 208 7.11 -12.14 -18.77
CA TYR A 208 5.65 -12.20 -18.68
C TYR A 208 4.99 -11.44 -19.82
N THR A 209 3.83 -11.94 -20.25
CA THR A 209 2.87 -11.22 -21.07
C THR A 209 1.62 -10.92 -20.25
N ALA A 210 0.87 -9.90 -20.63
CA ALA A 210 -0.35 -9.55 -19.93
C ALA A 210 -1.42 -8.97 -20.86
N GLN A 211 -2.67 -9.22 -20.48
CA GLN A 211 -3.81 -8.49 -21.03
C GLN A 211 -3.93 -7.10 -20.38
N PRO A 212 -4.71 -6.19 -20.99
CA PRO A 212 -5.01 -4.89 -20.39
C PRO A 212 -5.56 -5.03 -18.96
N SER A 213 -5.08 -4.16 -18.07
CA SER A 213 -5.55 -4.07 -16.69
C SER A 213 -6.93 -3.42 -16.62
N GLN A 214 -7.71 -3.75 -15.59
CA GLN A 214 -9.06 -3.22 -15.39
C GLN A 214 -9.31 -2.92 -13.92
N ARG A 215 -10.02 -1.82 -13.63
CA ARG A 215 -10.62 -1.59 -12.31
C ARG A 215 -11.81 -2.53 -12.11
N THR A 216 -11.98 -3.03 -10.90
CA THR A 216 -13.02 -3.99 -10.52
C THR A 216 -13.56 -3.70 -9.13
N LEU A 217 -14.60 -4.43 -8.73
CA LEU A 217 -15.33 -4.22 -7.48
C LEU A 217 -15.95 -2.81 -7.33
N ASP A 218 -16.35 -2.20 -8.46
CA ASP A 218 -17.08 -0.93 -8.56
C ASP A 218 -18.55 -1.01 -8.03
N GLY A 219 -18.87 -1.99 -7.17
CA GLY A 219 -20.22 -2.27 -6.70
C GLY A 219 -20.73 -1.23 -5.69
N SER A 220 -22.06 -1.15 -5.53
CA SER A 220 -22.72 -0.35 -4.49
C SER A 220 -23.53 -1.24 -3.54
N PRO A 221 -23.34 -1.15 -2.21
CA PRO A 221 -22.36 -0.30 -1.53
C PRO A 221 -20.91 -0.75 -1.79
N PRO A 222 -19.91 0.16 -1.73
CA PRO A 222 -18.51 -0.20 -1.91
C PRO A 222 -18.02 -1.14 -0.81
N LEU A 223 -17.16 -2.09 -1.17
CA LEU A 223 -16.57 -3.06 -0.23
C LEU A 223 -15.37 -2.48 0.54
N SER A 224 -14.73 -1.45 -0.01
CA SER A 224 -13.52 -0.81 0.49
C SER A 224 -13.47 0.63 -0.04
N ASP A 225 -12.66 1.48 0.58
CA ASP A 225 -12.28 2.80 0.08
C ASP A 225 -11.44 2.72 -1.21
N HIS A 226 -10.78 1.58 -1.43
CA HIS A 226 -10.10 1.25 -2.68
C HIS A 226 -10.96 0.33 -3.58
N TYR A 227 -10.95 0.60 -4.88
CA TYR A 227 -11.42 -0.33 -5.91
C TYR A 227 -10.33 -1.34 -6.27
N GLY A 228 -10.73 -2.56 -6.61
CA GLY A 228 -9.78 -3.61 -6.98
C GLY A 228 -9.16 -3.37 -8.35
N VAL A 229 -7.95 -3.89 -8.56
CA VAL A 229 -7.29 -3.94 -9.88
C VAL A 229 -7.11 -5.38 -10.31
N ARG A 230 -7.55 -5.69 -11.53
CA ARG A 230 -7.40 -7.01 -12.15
C ARG A 230 -6.49 -6.91 -13.35
N ARG A 231 -5.56 -7.87 -13.46
CA ARG A 231 -4.74 -8.09 -14.65
C ARG A 231 -4.59 -9.58 -14.89
N VAL A 232 -4.64 -10.01 -16.15
CA VAL A 232 -4.32 -11.39 -16.54
C VAL A 232 -2.87 -11.41 -16.99
N VAL A 233 -2.04 -12.21 -16.32
CA VAL A 233 -0.61 -12.34 -16.58
C VAL A 233 -0.29 -13.78 -16.94
N CYS A 234 0.47 -13.98 -18.01
CA CYS A 234 0.93 -15.28 -18.48
C CYS A 234 2.46 -15.31 -18.44
N LYS A 235 3.03 -16.40 -17.92
CA LYS A 235 4.47 -16.66 -18.02
C LYS A 235 4.80 -17.08 -19.45
N ASN A 236 5.85 -16.50 -20.03
CA ASN A 236 6.33 -16.84 -21.36
C ASN A 236 7.07 -18.19 -21.37
#